data_AF-A0A7C3GWH3-F1
#
_entry.id   AF-A0A7C3GWH3-F1
#
_cell.length_a   1.000
_cell.length_b   1.000
_cell.length_c   1.000
_cell.angle_alpha   90.00
_cell.angle_beta   90.00
_cell.angle_gamma   90.00
#
_symmetry.space_group_name_H-M   'P 1'
#
loop_
_entity.id
_entity.type
_entity.pdbx_description
1 polymer ?
#
loop_
_entity_poly.entity_id
_entity_poly.type
_entity_poly.pdbx_seq_one_letter_code
_entity_poly.pdbx_strand_id
1 'polypeptide(L)'
;MKTIKQSDPDKLIKKHQELTHSESVRVISHVQRDKDEWILNTVMIEDCEVPFKFKRKQQYQDLKGARVNITYYPTVEVVAGLDFEIMNVVRIKRA
;
A
#
# COMPACT_ATOMS: atom_id res chain seq x y z
N MET A 1 30.59 5.10 14.93
CA MET A 1 29.15 4.80 15.13
C MET A 1 28.36 5.49 14.04
N LYS A 2 27.73 4.75 13.11
CA LYS A 2 26.90 5.33 12.04
C LYS A 2 25.45 5.31 12.52
N THR A 3 24.89 6.48 12.81
CA THR A 3 23.49 6.64 13.23
C THR A 3 22.60 6.46 12.00
N ILE A 4 21.86 5.36 11.96
CA ILE A 4 20.82 5.12 10.97
C ILE A 4 19.67 6.09 11.29
N LYS A 5 19.50 7.16 10.49
CA LYS A 5 18.29 7.98 10.53
C LYS A 5 17.14 7.14 9.96
N GLN A 6 16.43 6.45 10.84
CA GLN A 6 15.08 5.97 10.51
C GLN A 6 14.25 7.19 10.12
N SER A 7 13.59 7.13 8.97
CA SER A 7 12.62 8.15 8.57
C SER A 7 11.57 8.26 9.66
N ASP A 8 11.53 9.42 10.31
CA ASP A 8 10.65 9.79 11.40
C ASP A 8 9.18 9.48 11.02
N PRO A 9 8.51 8.51 11.66
CA PRO A 9 7.11 8.18 11.37
C PRO A 9 6.20 9.41 11.43
N ASP A 10 6.56 10.38 12.28
CA ASP A 10 5.83 11.64 12.48
C ASP A 10 5.86 12.57 11.26
N LYS A 11 6.87 12.44 10.39
CA LYS A 11 6.92 13.18 9.12
C LYS A 11 6.01 12.57 8.04
N LEU A 12 5.68 11.29 8.14
CA LEU A 12 4.70 10.63 7.27
C LEU A 12 3.26 10.95 7.71
N ILE A 13 3.05 11.25 8.99
CA ILE A 13 1.73 11.56 9.58
C ILE A 13 1.28 13.00 9.27
N LYS A 14 2.20 13.95 9.05
CA LYS A 14 1.86 15.38 8.80
C LYS A 14 1.31 15.71 7.41
N LYS A 15 1.21 14.76 6.46
CA LYS A 15 0.81 15.06 5.06
C LYS A 15 -0.53 14.49 4.61
N HIS A 16 -1.20 13.66 5.42
CA HIS A 16 -2.48 13.04 5.04
C HIS A 16 -3.38 12.94 6.28
N GLN A 17 -4.27 13.93 6.46
CA GLN A 17 -5.00 14.13 7.73
C GLN A 17 -6.15 13.14 7.96
N GLU A 18 -6.48 12.27 7.01
CA GLU A 18 -7.52 11.24 7.16
C GLU A 18 -7.04 9.90 6.59
N LEU A 19 -6.31 9.15 7.41
CA LEU A 19 -6.01 7.75 7.11
C LEU A 19 -7.26 6.90 7.37
N THR A 20 -7.71 6.17 6.36
CA THR A 20 -8.76 5.16 6.53
C THR A 20 -8.14 3.88 7.08
N HIS A 21 -8.81 3.28 8.06
CA HIS A 21 -8.47 1.96 8.58
C HIS A 21 -9.59 0.97 8.28
N SER A 22 -9.22 -0.21 7.78
CA SER A 22 -10.16 -1.31 7.56
C SER A 22 -9.58 -2.59 8.13
N GLU A 23 -10.43 -3.37 8.79
CA GLU A 23 -10.05 -4.60 9.46
C GLU A 23 -10.62 -5.82 8.74
N SER A 24 -9.87 -6.91 8.75
CA SER A 24 -10.29 -8.23 8.26
C SER A 24 -10.82 -8.24 6.82
N VAL A 25 -10.38 -7.32 5.97
CA VAL A 25 -10.80 -7.24 4.56
C VAL A 25 -10.11 -8.34 3.74
N ARG A 26 -10.82 -8.91 2.77
CA ARG A 26 -10.31 -10.03 1.96
C ARG A 26 -9.56 -9.52 0.73
N VAL A 27 -8.35 -10.03 0.51
CA VAL A 27 -7.59 -9.76 -0.72
C VAL A 27 -7.99 -10.75 -1.81
N ILE A 28 -8.43 -10.25 -2.98
CA ILE A 28 -8.83 -11.09 -4.13
C ILE A 28 -7.71 -11.24 -5.17
N SER A 29 -6.75 -10.31 -5.19
CA SER A 29 -5.57 -10.34 -6.07
C SER A 29 -4.38 -9.67 -5.41
N HIS A 30 -3.17 -10.17 -5.66
CA HIS A 30 -1.92 -9.55 -5.24
C HIS A 30 -0.88 -9.69 -6.37
N VAL A 31 -0.45 -8.56 -6.92
CA VAL A 31 0.58 -8.49 -7.95
C VAL A 31 1.80 -7.77 -7.40
N GLN A 32 2.97 -8.37 -7.60
CA GLN A 32 4.26 -7.80 -7.22
C GLN A 32 5.10 -7.59 -8.48
N ARG A 33 5.66 -6.39 -8.64
CA ARG A 33 6.46 -6.06 -9.83
C ARG A 33 7.68 -5.25 -9.43
N ASP A 34 8.83 -5.60 -9.99
CA ASP A 34 10.04 -4.81 -9.80
C ASP A 34 9.89 -3.43 -10.46
N LYS A 35 10.35 -2.41 -9.74
CA LYS A 35 10.47 -1.03 -10.21
C LYS A 35 11.65 -0.37 -9.52
N ASP A 36 12.74 -0.24 -10.26
CA ASP A 36 14.02 0.27 -9.76
C ASP A 36 14.48 -0.55 -8.54
N GLU A 37 14.77 0.12 -7.42
CA GLU A 37 15.16 -0.48 -6.15
C GLU A 37 13.96 -0.91 -5.26
N TRP A 38 12.74 -0.94 -5.81
CA TRP A 38 11.52 -1.27 -5.08
C TRP A 38 10.72 -2.35 -5.79
N ILE A 39 9.95 -3.09 -5.00
CA ILE A 39 8.88 -3.96 -5.49
C ILE A 39 7.57 -3.26 -5.22
N LEU A 40 6.85 -2.94 -6.29
CA LEU A 40 5.50 -2.43 -6.22
C LEU A 40 4.54 -3.59 -5.95
N ASN A 41 3.87 -3.52 -4.82
CA ASN A 41 2.82 -4.44 -4.42
C ASN A 41 1.49 -3.77 -4.71
N THR A 42 0.62 -4.42 -5.49
CA THR A 42 -0.76 -3.98 -5.76
C THR A 42 -1.70 -5.07 -5.31
N VAL A 43 -2.63 -4.75 -4.41
CA VAL A 43 -3.68 -5.66 -3.96
C VAL A 43 -5.05 -5.14 -4.34
N MET A 44 -5.94 -6.06 -4.69
CA MET A 44 -7.37 -5.79 -4.85
C MET A 44 -8.10 -6.34 -3.64
N ILE A 45 -9.05 -5.57 -3.11
CA ILE A 45 -9.89 -5.96 -1.99
C ILE A 45 -11.25 -6.40 -2.52
N GLU A 46 -11.86 -7.41 -1.90
CA GLU A 46 -13.23 -7.84 -2.19
C GLU A 46 -14.19 -6.65 -2.09
N ASP A 47 -15.14 -6.54 -3.04
CA ASP A 47 -16.11 -5.45 -3.15
C ASP A 47 -15.51 -4.03 -3.25
N CYS A 48 -14.27 -3.90 -3.76
CA CYS A 48 -13.64 -2.62 -4.04
C CYS A 48 -12.94 -2.62 -5.42
N GLU A 49 -13.29 -1.66 -6.27
CA GLU A 49 -12.74 -1.54 -7.63
C GLU A 49 -11.41 -0.79 -7.68
N VAL A 50 -11.04 -0.09 -6.62
CA VAL A 50 -9.83 0.73 -6.55
C VAL A 50 -8.64 -0.10 -6.05
N PRO A 51 -7.49 -0.09 -6.74
CA PRO A 51 -6.32 -0.85 -6.33
C PRO A 51 -5.59 -0.20 -5.15
N PHE A 52 -5.06 -1.05 -4.27
CA PHE A 52 -4.28 -0.65 -3.10
C PHE A 52 -2.79 -0.91 -3.34
N LYS A 53 -1.97 0.14 -3.28
CA LYS A 53 -0.54 0.07 -3.64
C LYS A 53 0.37 0.36 -2.46
N PHE A 54 1.44 -0.41 -2.32
CA PHE A 54 2.54 -0.15 -1.40
C PHE A 54 3.88 -0.61 -1.98
N LYS A 55 4.98 -0.12 -1.40
CA LYS A 55 6.34 -0.47 -1.82
C LYS A 55 7.06 -1.28 -0.75
N ARG A 56 7.89 -2.23 -1.19
CA ARG A 56 8.82 -3.00 -0.35
C ARG A 56 10.18 -3.09 -1.04
N LYS A 57 11.27 -3.22 -0.27
CA LYS A 57 12.62 -3.46 -0.80
C LYS A 57 12.86 -4.91 -1.22
N GLN A 58 12.01 -5.83 -0.76
CA GLN A 58 12.10 -7.26 -1.00
C GLN A 58 10.70 -7.80 -1.30
N GLN A 59 10.64 -9.01 -1.86
CA GLN A 59 9.37 -9.67 -2.17
C GLN A 59 8.57 -9.84 -0.87
N TYR A 60 7.28 -9.52 -0.95
CA TYR A 60 6.38 -9.68 0.16
C TYR A 60 5.67 -11.03 0.08
N GLN A 61 5.22 -11.52 1.22
CA GLN A 61 4.37 -12.71 1.27
C GLN A 61 3.13 -12.51 0.38
N ASP A 62 2.71 -13.56 -0.32
CA ASP A 62 1.46 -13.50 -1.07
C ASP A 62 0.28 -13.32 -0.10
N LEU A 63 -0.62 -12.41 -0.48
CA LEU A 63 -1.78 -12.04 0.31
C LEU A 63 -3.08 -12.49 -0.36
N LYS A 64 -3.05 -12.99 -1.60
CA LYS A 64 -4.25 -13.45 -2.29
C LYS A 64 -5.01 -14.49 -1.44
N GLY A 65 -6.29 -14.24 -1.20
CA GLY A 65 -7.17 -15.06 -0.36
C GLY A 65 -7.04 -14.81 1.14
N ALA A 66 -6.05 -14.03 1.61
CA ALA A 66 -5.91 -13.70 3.02
C ALA A 66 -6.87 -12.59 3.45
N ARG A 67 -7.21 -12.58 4.74
CA ARG A 67 -7.78 -11.40 5.41
C ARG A 67 -6.66 -10.54 5.98
N VAL A 68 -6.79 -9.23 5.85
CA VAL A 68 -5.78 -8.26 6.25
C VAL A 68 -6.41 -7.06 6.96
N ASN A 69 -5.63 -6.46 7.86
CA ASN A 69 -5.91 -5.12 8.39
C ASN A 69 -5.07 -4.12 7.61
N ILE A 70 -5.70 -3.09 7.08
CA ILE A 70 -5.07 -2.10 6.19
C ILE A 70 -5.28 -0.67 6.69
N THR A 71 -4.28 0.17 6.47
CA THR A 71 -4.37 1.62 6.69
C THR A 71 -3.88 2.32 5.43
N TYR A 72 -4.72 3.20 4.87
CA TYR A 72 -4.50 3.77 3.55
C TYR A 72 -5.11 5.17 3.41
N TYR A 73 -4.84 5.82 2.28
CA TYR A 73 -5.48 7.06 1.88
C TYR A 73 -5.64 7.11 0.35
N PRO A 74 -6.66 7.81 -0.17
CA PRO A 74 -6.87 7.95 -1.61
C PRO A 74 -5.82 8.85 -2.23
N THR A 75 -5.43 8.54 -3.46
CA THR A 75 -4.59 9.39 -4.29
C THR A 75 -4.87 9.14 -5.77
N VAL A 76 -4.27 9.95 -6.63
CA VAL A 76 -4.39 9.83 -8.08
C VAL A 76 -3.01 9.54 -8.66
N GLU A 77 -2.94 8.54 -9.53
CA GLU A 77 -1.75 8.25 -10.33
C GLU A 77 -2.04 8.55 -11.79
N VAL A 78 -1.16 9.32 -12.44
CA VAL A 78 -1.25 9.61 -13.87
C VAL A 78 -0.55 8.49 -14.64
N VAL A 79 -1.30 7.77 -15.47
CA VAL A 79 -0.76 6.71 -16.35
C VAL A 79 -1.11 7.06 -17.79
N ALA A 80 -0.09 7.27 -18.62
CA ALA A 80 -0.25 7.68 -20.03
C ALA A 80 -1.15 8.92 -20.22
N GLY A 81 -1.11 9.86 -19.27
CA GLY A 81 -1.91 11.09 -19.31
C GLY A 81 -3.35 10.94 -18.81
N LEU A 82 -3.72 9.76 -18.28
CA LEU A 82 -5.01 9.50 -17.66
C LEU A 82 -4.88 9.40 -16.14
N ASP A 83 -5.82 10.01 -15.43
CA ASP A 83 -5.89 9.98 -13.98
C ASP A 83 -6.57 8.69 -13.51
N PHE A 84 -5.89 7.94 -12.65
CA PHE A 84 -6.43 6.75 -12.00
C PHE A 84 -6.50 6.95 -10.49
N GLU A 85 -7.67 6.73 -9.92
CA GLU A 85 -7.80 6.63 -8.48
C GLU A 85 -7.11 5.36 -7.97
N ILE A 86 -6.34 5.52 -6.91
CA ILE A 86 -5.65 4.43 -6.22
C ILE A 86 -5.65 4.69 -4.71
N MET A 87 -5.45 3.64 -3.93
CA MET A 87 -5.27 3.74 -2.48
C MET A 87 -3.81 3.51 -2.13
N ASN A 88 -3.14 4.52 -1.56
CA ASN A 88 -1.79 4.36 -1.04
C ASN A 88 -1.84 3.73 0.35
N VAL A 89 -1.21 2.57 0.50
CA VAL A 89 -1.21 1.81 1.75
C VAL A 89 0.01 2.16 2.59
N VAL A 90 -0.25 2.61 3.82
CA VAL A 90 0.77 2.87 4.84
C VAL A 90 1.08 1.60 5.63
N ARG A 91 0.05 0.81 5.95
CA ARG A 91 0.18 -0.43 6.72
C ARG A 91 -0.72 -1.52 6.16
N ILE A 92 -0.19 -2.73 6.07
CA ILE A 92 -0.92 -3.94 5.74
C ILE A 92 -0.37 -5.09 6.58
N LYS A 93 -1.24 -5.83 7.25
CA LYS A 93 -0.87 -6.99 8.07
C LYS A 93 -1.94 -8.06 7.88
N ARG A 94 -1.55 -9.33 7.76
CA ARG A 94 -2.52 -10.45 7.84
C ARG A 94 -3.21 -10.40 9.22
N ALA A 95 -4.53 -10.56 9.19
CA ALA A 95 -5.36 -10.65 10.39
C ALA A 95 -5.09 -11.97 11.13
#